data_AF-E0U2N6-F1
#
_entry.id   AF-E0U2N6-F1
#
_cell.length_a   1.000
_cell.length_b   1.000
_cell.length_c   1.000
_cell.angle_alpha   90.00
_cell.angle_beta   90.00
_cell.angle_gamma   90.00
#
_symmetry.space_group_name_H-M   'P 1'
#
loop_
_entity.id
_entity.type
_entity.pdbx_description
1 polymer ?
#
loop_
_entity_poly.entity_id
_entity_poly.type
_entity_poly.pdbx_seq_one_letter_code
_entity_poly.pdbx_strand_id
1 'polypeptide(L)' 'MEQKLKAMKNTAQNKTWVSFLNQNHPYTLLHWSIGGAESVKKDVWLLQDEMTFETQEFTTIDLAIEWIRENMDGITDVL' A
#
# COMPACT_ATOMS: atom_id res chain seq x y z
N MET A 1 1.17 -9.43 13.77
CA MET A 1 1.47 -8.44 12.71
C MET A 1 1.84 -9.11 11.39
N GLU A 2 2.88 -9.94 11.35
CA GLU A 2 3.39 -10.62 10.12
C GLU A 2 2.31 -11.24 9.22
N GLN A 3 1.34 -11.98 9.77
CA GLN A 3 0.28 -12.59 8.98
C GLN A 3 -0.59 -11.56 8.23
N LYS A 4 -0.82 -10.39 8.83
CA LYS A 4 -1.60 -9.30 8.24
C LYS A 4 -0.81 -8.62 7.12
N LEU A 5 0.50 -8.38 7.32
CA LEU A 5 1.39 -7.86 6.28
C LEU A 5 1.48 -8.81 5.08
N LYS A 6 1.54 -10.12 5.34
CA LYS A 6 1.50 -11.14 4.29
C LYS A 6 0.17 -11.12 3.53
N ALA A 7 -0.96 -11.04 4.24
CA ALA A 7 -2.27 -10.92 3.62
C ALA A 7 -2.38 -9.65 2.76
N MET A 8 -1.94 -8.51 3.30
CA MET A 8 -1.89 -7.22 2.62
C MET A 8 -1.09 -7.32 1.32
N LYS A 9 0.15 -7.83 1.39
CA LYS A 9 1.01 -8.04 0.22
C LYS A 9 0.31 -8.90 -0.85
N ASN A 10 -0.24 -10.04 -0.46
CA ASN A 10 -0.89 -10.97 -1.39
C ASN A 10 -2.14 -10.35 -2.03
N THR A 11 -2.99 -9.68 -1.25
CA THR A 11 -4.20 -9.02 -1.75
C THR A 11 -3.84 -7.92 -2.73
N ALA A 12 -2.90 -7.06 -2.36
CA ALA A 12 -2.47 -5.93 -3.16
C ALA A 12 -1.82 -6.38 -4.48
N GLN A 13 -1.01 -7.44 -4.48
CA GLN A 13 -0.44 -8.02 -5.70
C GLN A 13 -1.50 -8.62 -6.64
N ASN A 14 -2.57 -9.20 -6.09
CA ASN A 14 -3.61 -9.84 -6.89
C ASN A 14 -4.66 -8.85 -7.42
N LYS A 15 -5.08 -7.90 -6.57
CA LYS A 15 -6.17 -6.96 -6.86
C LYS A 15 -5.71 -5.55 -7.25
N THR A 16 -4.39 -5.32 -7.29
CA THR A 16 -3.74 -4.00 -7.45
C THR A 16 -4.04 -2.99 -6.35
N TRP A 17 -4.71 -3.38 -5.26
CA TRP A 17 -4.92 -2.55 -4.07
C TRP A 17 -5.36 -3.40 -2.87
N VAL A 18 -5.27 -2.83 -1.68
CA VAL A 18 -5.79 -3.38 -0.41
C VAL A 18 -6.07 -2.22 0.55
N SER A 19 -7.20 -2.27 1.24
CA SER A 19 -7.52 -1.31 2.31
C SER A 19 -7.30 -1.96 3.67
N PHE A 20 -6.91 -1.15 4.65
CA PHE A 20 -6.69 -1.61 6.02
C PHE A 20 -6.88 -0.46 7.00
N LEU A 21 -7.03 -0.80 8.28
CA LEU A 21 -7.00 0.16 9.36
C LEU A 21 -5.64 0.11 10.06
N ASN A 22 -5.09 1.26 10.43
CA ASN A 22 -3.99 1.36 11.39
C ASN A 22 -4.48 2.21 12.56
N GLN A 23 -4.62 1.61 13.75
CA GLN A 23 -5.19 2.30 14.93
C GLN A 23 -6.58 2.92 14.65
N ASN A 24 -7.45 2.17 13.95
CA ASN A 24 -8.76 2.62 13.45
C ASN A 24 -8.74 3.77 12.41
N HIS A 25 -7.56 4.18 11.96
CA HIS A 25 -7.39 5.16 10.90
C HIS A 25 -7.28 4.45 9.54
N PRO A 26 -8.08 4.83 8.52
CA PRO A 26 -8.12 4.12 7.25
C PRO A 26 -6.95 4.46 6.33
N TYR A 27 -6.36 3.41 5.76
CA TYR A 27 -5.30 3.48 4.75
C TYR A 27 -5.61 2.56 3.57
N THR A 28 -5.07 2.92 2.40
CA THR A 28 -5.04 2.05 1.23
C THR A 28 -3.62 1.91 0.71
N LEU A 29 -3.19 0.68 0.44
CA LEU A 29 -2.00 0.41 -0.36
C LEU A 29 -2.45 0.03 -1.77
N LEU A 30 -2.12 0.86 -2.76
CA LEU A 30 -2.51 0.65 -4.16
C LEU A 30 -1.30 0.55 -5.08
N HIS A 31 -1.47 -0.19 -6.17
CA HIS A 31 -0.52 -0.29 -7.27
C HIS A 31 -1.00 0.59 -8.42
N TRP A 32 -0.17 1.55 -8.83
CA TRP A 32 -0.43 2.44 -9.94
C TRP A 32 0.66 2.26 -10.99
N SER A 33 0.27 1.94 -12.23
CA SER A 33 1.14 2.03 -13.40
C SER A 33 0.88 3.36 -14.10
N ILE A 34 1.83 4.29 -14.08
CA ILE A 34 1.68 5.58 -14.79
C ILE A 34 1.94 5.31 -16.27
N GLY A 35 0.88 5.36 -17.08
CA GLY A 35 0.96 5.36 -18.55
C GLY A 35 1.01 6.79 -19.07
N GLY A 36 2.22 7.36 -19.20
CA GLY A 36 2.45 8.65 -19.83
C GLY A 36 2.48 8.58 -21.36
N ALA A 37 2.41 9.74 -22.02
CA ALA A 37 2.54 9.86 -23.49
C ALA A 37 3.94 9.42 -24.00
N GLU A 38 4.93 9.41 -23.11
CA GLU A 38 6.21 8.76 -23.32
C GLU A 38 6.15 7.35 -22.72
N SER A 39 6.59 6.36 -23.49
CA SER A 39 6.48 4.91 -23.29
C SER A 39 7.17 4.32 -22.04
N VAL A 40 7.45 5.13 -21.02
CA VAL A 40 8.00 4.69 -19.74
C VAL A 40 6.85 4.33 -18.80
N LYS A 41 6.50 3.04 -18.78
CA LYS A 41 5.67 2.49 -17.70
C LYS A 41 6.46 2.58 -16.40
N LYS A 42 6.04 3.46 -15.49
CA LYS A 42 6.56 3.50 -14.13
C LYS A 42 5.55 2.78 -13.24
N ASP A 43 5.92 1.59 -12.77
CA ASP A 43 5.18 0.84 -11.76
C ASP A 43 5.52 1.39 -10.38
N VAL A 44 4.52 1.87 -9.64
CA VAL A 44 4.68 2.41 -8.29
C VAL A 44 3.61 1.89 -7.35
N TRP A 45 3.96 1.81 -6.07
CA TRP A 45 3.05 1.52 -4.98
C TRP A 45 2.81 2.78 -4.17
N LEU A 46 1.56 3.10 -3.90
CA LEU A 46 1.17 4.27 -3.11
C LEU A 46 0.49 3.79 -1.84
N LEU A 47 1.05 4.18 -0.69
CA LEU A 47 0.35 4.13 0.58
C LEU A 47 -0.37 5.46 0.76
N GLN A 48 -1.69 5.43 0.87
CA GLN A 48 -2.54 6.61 0.99
C GLN A 48 -3.22 6.62 2.35
N ASP A 49 -3.15 7.76 3.04
CA ASP A 49 -4.04 8.10 4.14
C ASP A 49 -5.39 8.56 3.55
N GLU A 50 -6.46 7.83 3.84
CA GLU A 50 -7.77 8.11 3.24
C GLU A 50 -8.45 9.37 3.82
N MET A 51 -8.02 9.82 5.00
CA MET A 51 -8.61 10.99 5.66
C MET A 51 -7.93 12.28 5.22
N THR A 52 -6.61 12.24 4.96
CA THR A 52 -5.82 13.42 4.56
C THR A 52 -5.48 13.45 3.07
N PHE A 53 -5.66 12.34 2.36
CA PHE A 53 -5.21 12.13 0.98
C PHE A 53 -3.70 12.27 0.78
N GLU A 54 -2.92 12.26 1.86
CA GLU A 54 -1.47 12.22 1.79
C GLU A 54 -1.01 10.86 1.29
N THR A 55 -0.02 10.86 0.40
CA THR A 55 0.48 9.63 -0.24
C THR A 55 1.98 9.50 -0.07
N GLN A 56 2.41 8.25 0.09
CA GLN A 56 3.82 7.88 0.09
C GLN A 56 4.09 6.85 -1.01
N GLU A 57 5.05 7.17 -1.88
CA GLU A 57 5.40 6.31 -3.02
C GLU A 57 6.52 5.33 -2.70
N PHE A 58 6.41 4.13 -3.27
CA PHE A 58 7.42 3.08 -3.22
C PHE A 58 7.62 2.47 -4.60
N THR A 59 8.87 2.13 -4.93
CA THR A 59 9.20 1.50 -6.22
C THR A 59 8.86 0.02 -6.27
N THR A 60 8.66 -0.62 -5.12
CA THR A 60 8.26 -2.03 -5.02
C THR A 60 7.32 -2.24 -3.85
N ILE A 61 6.51 -3.29 -3.91
CA ILE A 61 5.62 -3.66 -2.79
C ILE A 61 6.41 -4.06 -1.54
N ASP A 62 7.59 -4.64 -1.70
CA ASP A 62 8.41 -5.05 -0.55
C ASP A 62 8.87 -3.84 0.26
N LEU A 63 9.25 -2.74 -0.40
CA LEU A 63 9.58 -1.48 0.27
C LEU A 63 8.37 -0.87 0.99
N ALA A 64 7.19 -0.93 0.36
CA ALA A 64 5.97 -0.45 1.00
C ALA A 64 5.64 -1.27 2.27
N ILE A 65 5.71 -2.60 2.17
CA ILE A 65 5.42 -3.49 3.31
C ILE A 65 6.45 -3.35 4.43
N GLU A 66 7.74 -3.17 4.11
CA GLU A 66 8.76 -2.91 5.12
C GLU A 66 8.51 -1.60 5.84
N TRP A 67 8.23 -0.52 5.11
CA TRP A 67 7.92 0.77 5.72
C TRP A 67 6.68 0.68 6.61
N ILE A 68 5.63 0.00 6.16
CA ILE A 68 4.42 -0.23 6.95
C ILE A 68 4.76 -1.03 8.22
N ARG A 69 5.62 -2.06 8.13
CA ARG A 69 6.07 -2.83 9.31
C ARG A 69 6.78 -1.94 10.34
N GLU A 70 7.66 -1.06 9.87
CA GLU A 70 8.49 -0.21 10.72
C GLU A 70 7.72 0.98 11.33
N ASN A 71 6.70 1.49 10.64
CA ASN A 71 6.03 2.75 10.98
C ASN A 71 4.57 2.57 11.45
N MET A 72 3.96 1.41 11.25
CA MET A 72 2.56 1.14 11.61
C MET A 72 2.44 -0.11 12.49
N ASP A 73 2.19 0.08 13.78
CA ASP A 73 2.11 -0.97 14.79
C ASP A 73 0.68 -1.48 15.07
N GLY A 74 -0.34 -0.79 14.55
CA GLY A 74 -1.75 -0.99 14.87
C GLY A 74 -2.61 -1.55 13.74
N ILE A 75 -2.04 -2.32 12.81
CA ILE A 75 -2.79 -2.75 11.61
C ILE A 75 -3.89 -3.75 11.96
N THR A 76 -5.13 -3.44 11.56
CA THR A 76 -6.32 -4.29 11.66
C THR A 76 -7.11 -4.27 10.35
N ASP A 77 -8.08 -5.19 10.24
CA ASP A 77 -9.11 -5.17 9.19
C ASP A 77 -8.57 -4.99 7.76
N VAL A 78 -7.74 -5.94 7.30
CA VAL A 78 -7.25 -5.99 5.92
C VAL A 78 -8.36 -6.50 4.99
N LEU A 79 -8.77 -5.70 4.00
CA LEU A 79 -9.95 -5.90 3.12
C LEU A 79 -9.56 -6.07 1.63
#